data_AF-A0AAN8IE55-F1
#
_entry.id   AF-A0AAN8IE55-F1
#
_cell.length_a   1.000
_cell.length_b   1.000
_cell.length_c   1.000
_cell.angle_alpha   90.00
_cell.angle_beta   90.00
_cell.angle_gamma   90.00
#
_symmetry.space_group_name_H-M   'P 1'
#
loop_
_entity.id
_entity.type
_entity.pdbx_description
1 polymer ?
#
loop_
_entity_poly.entity_id
_entity_poly.type
_entity_poly.pdbx_seq_one_letter_code
_entity_poly.pdbx_strand_id
1 'polypeptide(L)'
;MRLNTPAFTRQVMLGLLYTVLFLLVLYMYLQAGSDKSNFFRTSRECILSHVDVKGDLEKQWSYFPYYVNKCAPQNRLMVQGFSNTDELKYHVMPRPGRTNMECTIVSLGIGKDVEAEKSMRVAMPNCEFWGADPVNETNADIFPEVGKFYNIAVGAENGTFRSYVLEDIYRYQEVKYVDLTTFLRNYVQRSVIDQLMIDIEHAEYAVLPFFLVNGQLAHEKIVICQMNIEVHRPNAEQLKQFFDFYQKLMDEKQWTLMSASSIIGHLRLFMINHGNEECHKRYIGSIYERDDLDTRD
;
A
#
# COMPACT_ATOMS: atom_id res chain seq x y z
N MET A 1 28.11 -32.79 60.25
CA MET A 1 27.68 -33.05 58.87
C MET A 1 28.56 -32.26 57.92
N ARG A 2 29.48 -32.92 57.20
CA ARG A 2 30.27 -32.27 56.14
C ARG A 2 29.38 -32.19 54.90
N LEU A 3 28.90 -31.00 54.56
CA LEU A 3 28.19 -30.76 53.31
C LEU A 3 29.19 -30.97 52.16
N ASN A 4 28.86 -31.87 51.24
CA ASN A 4 29.61 -32.12 50.00
C ASN A 4 29.67 -30.81 49.18
N THR A 5 30.78 -30.13 49.28
CA THR A 5 31.08 -28.82 48.69
C THR A 5 30.97 -28.74 47.16
N PRO A 6 31.30 -29.76 46.32
CA PRO A 6 31.31 -29.56 44.88
C PRO A 6 29.92 -29.53 44.24
N ALA A 7 28.94 -30.24 44.81
CA ALA A 7 27.58 -30.28 44.27
C ALA A 7 26.82 -28.96 44.52
N PHE A 8 27.01 -28.38 45.71
CA PHE A 8 26.42 -27.09 46.07
C PHE A 8 27.01 -25.95 45.23
N THR A 9 28.34 -25.92 45.05
CA THR A 9 28.99 -24.93 44.17
C THR A 9 28.50 -25.05 42.73
N ARG A 10 28.31 -26.27 42.21
CA ARG A 10 27.79 -26.49 40.85
C ARG A 10 26.35 -26.01 40.68
N GLN A 11 25.48 -26.22 41.67
CA GLN A 11 24.10 -25.73 41.65
C GLN A 11 24.03 -24.20 41.73
N VAL A 12 24.87 -23.56 42.55
CA VAL A 12 24.96 -22.10 42.63
C VAL A 12 25.45 -21.49 41.32
N MET A 13 26.47 -22.10 40.69
CA MET A 13 26.98 -21.66 39.38
C MET A 13 25.95 -21.82 38.26
N LEU A 14 25.19 -22.91 38.25
CA LEU A 14 24.07 -23.11 37.31
C LEU A 14 22.96 -22.08 37.54
N GLY A 15 22.59 -21.82 38.80
CA GLY A 15 21.61 -20.80 39.14
C GLY A 15 22.01 -19.41 38.64
N LEU A 16 23.26 -19.02 38.88
CA LEU A 16 23.83 -17.76 38.38
C LEU A 16 23.78 -17.68 36.85
N LEU A 17 24.16 -18.75 36.15
CA LEU A 17 24.10 -18.82 34.69
C LEU A 17 22.67 -18.63 34.17
N TYR A 18 21.67 -19.29 34.76
CA TYR A 18 20.28 -19.15 34.36
C TYR A 18 19.73 -17.75 34.63
N THR A 19 20.09 -17.12 35.76
CA THR A 19 19.70 -15.74 36.02
C THR A 19 20.33 -14.76 35.05
N VAL A 20 21.61 -14.93 34.69
CA VAL A 20 22.28 -14.09 33.69
C VAL A 20 21.64 -14.27 32.32
N LEU A 21 21.33 -15.51 31.93
CA LEU A 21 20.66 -15.80 30.67
C LEU A 21 19.24 -15.18 30.63
N PHE A 22 18.47 -15.31 31.72
CA PHE A 22 17.14 -14.71 31.83
C PHE A 22 17.20 -13.19 31.76
N LEU A 23 18.14 -12.55 32.46
CA LEU A 23 18.34 -11.11 32.41
C LEU A 23 18.80 -10.63 31.02
N LEU A 24 19.65 -11.39 30.32
CA LEU A 24 20.04 -11.09 28.94
C LEU A 24 18.86 -11.21 27.98
N VAL A 25 18.05 -12.26 28.09
CA VAL A 25 16.83 -12.43 27.28
C VAL A 25 15.83 -11.33 27.58
N LEU A 26 15.62 -10.98 28.85
CA LEU A 26 14.76 -9.88 29.26
C LEU A 26 15.28 -8.53 28.77
N TYR A 27 16.59 -8.29 28.84
CA TYR A 27 17.23 -7.08 28.32
C TYR A 27 17.08 -6.98 26.80
N MET A 28 17.34 -8.07 26.07
CA MET A 28 17.10 -8.12 24.61
C MET A 28 15.63 -7.93 24.27
N TYR A 29 14.70 -8.48 25.06
CA TYR A 29 13.27 -8.27 24.88
C TYR A 29 12.85 -6.80 25.13
N LEU A 30 13.40 -6.17 26.17
CA LEU A 30 13.18 -4.76 26.48
C LEU A 30 13.81 -3.82 25.43
N GLN A 31 14.98 -4.15 24.88
CA GLN A 31 15.61 -3.41 23.78
C GLN A 31 14.92 -3.63 22.43
N ALA A 32 14.40 -4.83 22.16
CA ALA A 32 13.57 -5.08 20.98
C ALA A 32 12.29 -4.22 21.00
N GLY A 33 11.78 -3.89 22.19
CA GLY A 33 10.73 -2.89 22.37
C GLY A 33 11.17 -1.43 22.26
N SER A 34 12.47 -1.14 22.10
CA SER A 34 13.03 0.22 22.08
C SER A 34 13.62 0.67 20.74
N ASP A 35 13.63 -0.18 19.70
CA ASP A 35 14.00 0.26 18.34
C ASP A 35 12.88 1.12 17.76
N LYS A 36 12.85 2.39 18.17
CA LYS A 36 11.99 3.45 17.63
C LYS A 36 12.51 4.02 16.32
N SER A 37 13.35 3.28 15.58
CA SER A 37 13.84 3.77 14.29
C SER A 37 12.67 4.11 13.37
N ASN A 38 12.65 5.35 12.87
CA ASN A 38 11.67 5.80 11.89
C ASN A 38 12.01 5.14 10.54
N PHE A 39 11.48 3.92 10.35
CA PHE A 39 11.74 3.15 9.15
C PHE A 39 11.19 3.80 7.89
N PHE A 40 10.15 4.64 7.99
CA PHE A 40 9.62 5.39 6.85
C PHE A 40 10.67 6.36 6.31
N ARG A 41 11.33 7.11 7.19
CA ARG A 41 12.45 8.00 6.83
C ARG A 41 13.60 7.22 6.19
N THR A 42 14.03 6.13 6.83
CA THR A 42 15.14 5.31 6.32
C THR A 42 14.84 4.71 4.95
N SER A 43 13.63 4.19 4.74
CA SER A 43 13.18 3.68 3.44
C SER A 43 13.17 4.78 2.38
N ARG A 44 12.65 5.97 2.71
CA ARG A 44 12.62 7.12 1.80
C ARG A 44 14.02 7.58 1.40
N GLU A 45 14.93 7.78 2.37
CA GLU A 45 16.31 8.19 2.12
C GLU A 45 17.07 7.15 1.27
N CYS A 46 16.82 5.85 1.51
CA CYS A 46 17.38 4.79 0.68
C CYS A 46 16.92 4.90 -0.79
N ILE A 47 15.63 5.08 -1.07
CA ILE A 47 15.13 5.18 -2.46
C ILE A 47 15.68 6.44 -3.12
N LEU A 48 15.70 7.58 -2.41
CA LEU A 48 16.27 8.85 -2.89
C LEU A 48 17.76 8.75 -3.24
N SER A 49 18.51 7.82 -2.63
CA SER A 49 19.92 7.57 -2.97
C SER A 49 20.12 6.79 -4.28
N HIS A 50 19.06 6.21 -4.84
CA HIS A 50 19.10 5.36 -6.03
C HIS A 50 18.35 5.95 -7.24
N VAL A 51 17.24 6.64 -7.01
CA VAL A 51 16.43 7.22 -8.07
C VAL A 51 16.84 8.66 -8.33
N ASP A 52 17.49 8.90 -9.48
CA ASP A 52 17.84 10.24 -9.96
C ASP A 52 16.89 10.68 -11.06
N VAL A 53 15.95 11.56 -10.72
CA VAL A 53 14.93 12.11 -11.65
C VAL A 53 15.51 13.10 -12.68
N LYS A 54 16.77 13.51 -12.53
CA LYS A 54 17.47 14.33 -13.53
C LYS A 54 18.31 13.50 -14.49
N GLY A 55 18.43 12.20 -14.23
CA GLY A 55 19.17 11.24 -15.03
C GLY A 55 18.35 10.62 -16.16
N ASP A 56 18.75 9.42 -16.57
CA ASP A 56 18.07 8.62 -17.60
C ASP A 56 16.80 7.99 -17.03
N LEU A 57 15.64 8.59 -17.31
CA LEU A 57 14.35 8.16 -16.78
C LEU A 57 13.93 6.76 -17.26
N GLU A 58 14.30 6.33 -18.46
CA GLU A 58 13.98 4.98 -18.96
C GLU A 58 14.73 3.92 -18.16
N LYS A 59 16.00 4.21 -17.86
CA LYS A 59 16.78 3.41 -16.92
C LYS A 59 16.16 3.46 -15.52
N GLN A 60 15.79 4.64 -15.01
CA GLN A 60 15.15 4.73 -13.70
C GLN A 60 13.88 3.90 -13.63
N TRP A 61 13.01 3.95 -14.65
CA TRP A 61 11.79 3.14 -14.75
C TRP A 61 12.08 1.65 -14.68
N SER A 62 13.03 1.19 -15.50
CA SER A 62 13.39 -0.23 -15.59
C SER A 62 13.94 -0.79 -14.27
N TYR A 63 14.69 0.01 -13.51
CA TYR A 63 15.26 -0.39 -12.22
C TYR A 63 14.39 0.00 -11.01
N PHE A 64 13.29 0.74 -11.22
CA PHE A 64 12.45 1.24 -10.14
C PHE A 64 11.97 0.15 -9.18
N PRO A 65 11.46 -1.02 -9.65
CA PRO A 65 11.05 -2.09 -8.74
C PRO A 65 12.19 -2.61 -7.86
N TYR A 66 13.40 -2.71 -8.42
CA TYR A 66 14.57 -3.15 -7.68
C TYR A 66 14.91 -2.16 -6.55
N TYR A 67 14.89 -0.86 -6.83
CA TYR A 67 15.17 0.17 -5.83
C TYR A 67 14.12 0.20 -4.72
N VAL A 68 12.83 0.15 -5.08
CA VAL A 68 11.73 0.11 -4.10
C VAL A 68 11.87 -1.10 -3.18
N ASN A 69 12.01 -2.31 -3.73
CA ASN A 69 12.07 -3.53 -2.91
C ASN A 69 13.32 -3.59 -2.03
N LYS A 70 14.46 -3.08 -2.52
CA LYS A 70 15.71 -3.00 -1.76
C LYS A 70 15.57 -2.09 -0.54
N CYS A 71 14.81 -1.01 -0.67
CA CYS A 71 14.66 0.01 0.36
C CYS A 71 13.39 -0.12 1.20
N ALA A 72 12.47 -1.00 0.81
CA ALA A 72 11.22 -1.25 1.52
C ALA A 72 11.47 -1.69 2.97
N PRO A 73 10.63 -1.26 3.93
CA PRO A 73 10.79 -1.60 5.33
C PRO A 73 10.32 -3.03 5.62
N GLN A 74 11.19 -3.99 5.33
CA GLN A 74 10.93 -5.42 5.49
C GLN A 74 10.64 -5.77 6.95
N ASN A 75 9.63 -6.63 7.18
CA ASN A 75 9.28 -7.20 8.49
C ASN A 75 8.90 -6.18 9.60
N ARG A 76 8.60 -4.92 9.25
CA ARG A 76 8.15 -3.90 10.24
C ARG A 76 6.63 -3.87 10.40
N LEU A 77 5.89 -4.24 9.35
CA LEU A 77 4.44 -4.28 9.30
C LEU A 77 3.95 -5.66 8.84
N MET A 78 2.75 -6.05 9.27
CA MET A 78 2.12 -7.31 8.89
C MET A 78 1.51 -7.18 7.48
N VAL A 79 2.37 -7.23 6.46
CA VAL A 79 1.95 -7.20 5.06
C VAL A 79 1.52 -8.61 4.63
N GLN A 80 0.32 -8.72 4.08
CA GLN A 80 -0.21 -9.94 3.47
C GLN A 80 -0.39 -9.73 1.96
N GLY A 81 -0.03 -10.73 1.17
CA GLY A 81 -0.29 -10.77 -0.27
C GLY A 81 -1.56 -11.56 -0.58
N PHE A 82 -2.29 -11.12 -1.60
CA PHE A 82 -3.52 -11.70 -2.12
C PHE A 82 -3.37 -11.86 -3.63
N SER A 83 -3.51 -13.09 -4.12
CA SER A 83 -3.21 -13.41 -5.52
C SER A 83 -4.42 -13.23 -6.43
N ASN A 84 -4.20 -12.55 -7.55
CA ASN A 84 -4.91 -12.77 -8.79
C ASN A 84 -4.10 -13.76 -9.65
N THR A 85 -4.60 -14.07 -10.84
CA THR A 85 -3.98 -15.00 -11.79
C THR A 85 -2.60 -14.52 -12.26
N ASP A 86 -2.44 -13.21 -12.43
CA ASP A 86 -1.27 -12.58 -13.01
C ASP A 86 -0.51 -11.67 -12.03
N GLU A 87 -1.07 -11.41 -10.84
CA GLU A 87 -0.51 -10.46 -9.88
C GLU A 87 -0.70 -10.80 -8.39
N LEU A 88 0.03 -10.08 -7.55
CA LEU A 88 -0.15 -10.06 -6.09
C LEU A 88 -0.54 -8.66 -5.65
N LYS A 89 -1.70 -8.53 -5.02
CA LYS A 89 -2.14 -7.33 -4.32
C LYS A 89 -1.73 -7.43 -2.85
N TYR A 90 -1.17 -6.38 -2.28
CA TYR A 90 -0.67 -6.38 -0.90
C TYR A 90 -1.57 -5.56 0.03
N HIS A 91 -1.61 -5.92 1.32
CA HIS A 91 -2.31 -5.15 2.35
C HIS A 91 -1.60 -5.30 3.69
N VAL A 92 -1.38 -4.20 4.41
CA VAL A 92 -1.02 -4.23 5.82
C VAL A 92 -2.27 -4.56 6.60
N MET A 93 -2.27 -5.70 7.29
CA MET A 93 -3.42 -6.14 8.07
C MET A 93 -3.69 -5.21 9.25
N PRO A 94 -4.96 -4.98 9.62
CA PRO A 94 -5.31 -4.21 10.81
C PRO A 94 -4.63 -4.77 12.06
N ARG A 95 -4.22 -3.89 12.98
CA ARG A 95 -3.56 -4.33 14.22
C ARG A 95 -4.49 -5.21 15.08
N PRO A 96 -3.94 -6.18 15.84
CA PRO A 96 -4.71 -6.96 16.80
C PRO A 96 -5.51 -6.05 17.75
N GLY A 97 -6.81 -6.35 17.92
CA GLY A 97 -7.73 -5.54 18.72
C GLY A 97 -8.40 -4.38 17.98
N ARG A 98 -8.11 -4.18 16.69
CA ARG A 98 -8.81 -3.24 15.80
C ARG A 98 -9.72 -3.94 14.77
N THR A 99 -10.13 -5.18 15.05
CA THR A 99 -10.88 -6.03 14.10
C THR A 99 -12.30 -5.56 13.80
N ASN A 100 -12.89 -4.68 14.63
CA ASN A 100 -14.26 -4.19 14.46
C ASN A 100 -14.33 -2.78 13.83
N MET A 101 -13.29 -2.36 13.11
CA MET A 101 -13.34 -1.10 12.36
C MET A 101 -14.17 -1.27 11.09
N GLU A 102 -15.00 -0.27 10.78
CA GLU A 102 -15.57 -0.12 9.44
C GLU A 102 -14.41 0.02 8.46
N CYS A 103 -14.29 -0.97 7.58
CA CYS A 103 -13.21 -1.08 6.61
C CYS A 103 -13.78 -0.95 5.20
N THR A 104 -13.10 -0.17 4.36
CA THR A 104 -13.53 0.11 3.00
C THR A 104 -12.47 -0.24 1.97
N ILE A 105 -12.80 -1.16 1.06
CA ILE A 105 -11.92 -1.62 -0.01
C ILE A 105 -12.53 -1.26 -1.37
N VAL A 106 -11.76 -0.57 -2.21
CA VAL A 106 -12.19 -0.12 -3.53
C VAL A 106 -11.28 -0.70 -4.61
N SER A 107 -11.86 -1.35 -5.61
CA SER A 107 -11.17 -1.86 -6.80
C SER A 107 -11.64 -1.11 -8.05
N LEU A 108 -10.70 -0.50 -8.77
CA LEU A 108 -10.94 0.21 -10.03
C LEU A 108 -10.23 -0.51 -11.16
N GLY A 109 -10.99 -0.89 -12.19
CA GLY A 109 -10.54 -1.81 -13.23
C GLY A 109 -10.37 -3.21 -12.66
N ILE A 110 -11.47 -3.97 -12.68
CA ILE A 110 -11.54 -5.30 -12.09
C ILE A 110 -10.87 -6.32 -13.02
N GLY A 111 -10.90 -6.10 -14.34
CA GLY A 111 -10.14 -6.92 -15.28
C GLY A 111 -10.58 -8.39 -15.36
N LYS A 112 -11.80 -8.70 -14.91
CA LYS A 112 -12.40 -10.05 -14.88
C LYS A 112 -11.72 -11.05 -13.93
N ASP A 113 -10.87 -10.60 -13.01
CA ASP A 113 -10.25 -11.42 -11.97
C ASP A 113 -10.45 -10.77 -10.58
N VAL A 114 -11.15 -11.49 -9.70
CA VAL A 114 -11.52 -11.04 -8.35
C VAL A 114 -11.00 -11.96 -7.25
N GLU A 115 -10.04 -12.85 -7.55
CA GLU A 115 -9.57 -13.85 -6.59
C GLU A 115 -8.82 -13.21 -5.40
N ALA A 116 -8.10 -12.12 -5.64
CA ALA A 116 -7.49 -11.32 -4.59
C ALA A 116 -8.58 -10.69 -3.70
N GLU A 117 -9.60 -10.06 -4.28
CA GLU A 117 -10.73 -9.46 -3.56
C GLU A 117 -11.50 -10.50 -2.73
N LYS A 118 -11.78 -11.69 -3.30
CA LYS A 118 -12.40 -12.82 -2.58
C LYS A 118 -11.56 -13.23 -1.38
N SER A 119 -10.25 -13.39 -1.57
CA SER A 119 -9.32 -13.76 -0.51
C SER A 119 -9.22 -12.69 0.58
N MET A 120 -9.24 -11.41 0.19
CA MET A 120 -9.28 -10.29 1.13
C MET A 120 -10.58 -10.26 1.94
N ARG A 121 -11.72 -10.57 1.32
CA ARG A 121 -13.00 -10.67 2.02
C ARG A 121 -13.00 -11.77 3.06
N VAL A 122 -12.34 -12.91 2.79
CA VAL A 122 -12.17 -13.99 3.78
C VAL A 122 -11.26 -13.55 4.94
N ALA A 123 -10.15 -12.88 4.63
CA ALA A 123 -9.19 -12.41 5.64
C ALA A 123 -9.73 -11.25 6.48
N MET A 124 -10.62 -10.43 5.92
CA MET A 124 -11.15 -9.21 6.52
C MET A 124 -12.68 -9.13 6.33
N PRO A 125 -13.45 -9.99 7.01
CA PRO A 125 -14.89 -10.13 6.79
C PRO A 125 -15.73 -8.90 7.17
N ASN A 126 -15.15 -7.95 7.90
CA ASN A 126 -15.79 -6.69 8.30
C ASN A 126 -15.55 -5.56 7.29
N CYS A 127 -14.76 -5.80 6.24
CA CYS A 127 -14.59 -4.85 5.15
C CYS A 127 -15.76 -4.94 4.17
N GLU A 128 -16.25 -3.78 3.76
CA GLU A 128 -17.13 -3.65 2.60
C GLU A 128 -16.28 -3.41 1.35
N PHE A 129 -16.77 -3.90 0.20
CA PHE A 129 -16.05 -3.85 -1.08
C PHE A 129 -16.88 -3.11 -2.13
N TRP A 130 -16.22 -2.26 -2.91
CA TRP A 130 -16.81 -1.54 -4.04
C TRP A 130 -15.91 -1.69 -5.26
N GLY A 131 -16.50 -2.08 -6.38
CA GLY A 131 -15.81 -2.32 -7.64
C GLY A 131 -16.35 -1.42 -8.72
N ALA A 132 -15.47 -0.87 -9.56
CA ALA A 132 -15.87 -0.14 -10.75
C ALA A 132 -15.08 -0.60 -11.97
N ASP A 133 -15.78 -0.89 -13.05
CA ASP A 133 -15.19 -1.29 -14.33
C ASP A 133 -16.13 -0.91 -15.49
N PRO A 134 -15.62 -0.36 -16.61
CA PRO A 134 -16.45 -0.08 -17.79
C PRO A 134 -16.98 -1.33 -18.50
N VAL A 135 -16.38 -2.50 -18.30
CA VAL A 135 -16.84 -3.78 -18.85
C VAL A 135 -17.88 -4.38 -17.93
N ASN A 136 -19.11 -4.50 -18.43
CA ASN A 136 -20.22 -4.98 -17.63
C ASN A 136 -20.24 -6.51 -17.51
N GLU A 137 -20.11 -7.22 -18.63
CA GLU A 137 -20.51 -8.62 -18.80
C GLU A 137 -20.03 -9.55 -17.68
N THR A 138 -18.74 -9.88 -17.66
CA THR A 138 -18.19 -10.82 -16.66
C THR A 138 -18.16 -10.20 -15.26
N ASN A 139 -17.88 -8.90 -15.15
CA ASN A 139 -17.68 -8.23 -13.87
C ASN A 139 -18.98 -8.10 -13.05
N ALA A 140 -20.12 -7.93 -13.72
CA ALA A 140 -21.44 -7.89 -13.09
C ALA A 140 -21.86 -9.22 -12.49
N ASP A 141 -21.27 -10.33 -12.94
CA ASP A 141 -21.54 -11.66 -12.40
C ASP A 141 -20.57 -12.00 -11.25
N ILE A 142 -19.27 -11.72 -11.41
CA ILE A 142 -18.24 -12.19 -10.45
C ILE A 142 -18.03 -11.23 -9.26
N PHE A 143 -18.12 -9.91 -9.45
CA PHE A 143 -17.80 -8.96 -8.38
C PHE A 143 -18.88 -8.91 -7.29
N PRO A 144 -20.19 -9.11 -7.56
CA PRO A 144 -21.20 -9.18 -6.51
C PRO A 144 -21.01 -10.28 -5.46
N GLU A 145 -20.20 -11.30 -5.75
CA GLU A 145 -19.77 -12.28 -4.74
C GLU A 145 -18.93 -11.63 -3.63
N VAL A 146 -18.23 -10.53 -3.95
CA VAL A 146 -17.32 -9.81 -3.06
C VAL A 146 -17.90 -8.50 -2.54
N GLY A 147 -18.58 -7.71 -3.38
CA GLY A 147 -19.02 -6.37 -3.01
C GLY A 147 -20.05 -5.74 -3.95
N LYS A 148 -20.14 -4.41 -3.94
CA LYS A 148 -21.01 -3.67 -4.85
C LYS A 148 -20.27 -3.35 -6.15
N PHE A 149 -20.83 -3.74 -7.28
CA PHE A 149 -20.29 -3.45 -8.61
C PHE A 149 -20.96 -2.23 -9.24
N TYR A 150 -20.15 -1.40 -9.91
CA TYR A 150 -20.60 -0.27 -10.72
C TYR A 150 -20.01 -0.36 -12.12
N ASN A 151 -20.86 -0.43 -13.13
CA ASN A 151 -20.43 -0.43 -14.52
C ASN A 151 -20.10 1.00 -15.00
N ILE A 152 -18.96 1.51 -14.54
CA ILE A 152 -18.50 2.90 -14.72
C ILE A 152 -16.98 2.87 -14.81
N ALA A 153 -16.37 3.62 -15.74
CA ALA A 153 -14.93 3.89 -15.67
C ALA A 153 -14.64 5.01 -14.70
N VAL A 154 -13.56 4.85 -13.93
CA VAL A 154 -13.10 5.86 -12.98
C VAL A 154 -11.77 6.43 -13.47
N GLY A 155 -11.63 7.76 -13.44
CA GLY A 155 -10.43 8.46 -13.90
C GLY A 155 -10.26 9.83 -13.25
N ALA A 156 -9.54 10.74 -13.91
CA ALA A 156 -9.27 12.07 -13.36
C ALA A 156 -10.41 13.08 -13.60
N GLU A 157 -11.21 12.89 -14.65
CA GLU A 157 -12.22 13.87 -15.07
C GLU A 157 -13.54 13.18 -15.43
N ASN A 158 -14.65 13.90 -15.25
CA ASN A 158 -15.96 13.46 -15.72
C ASN A 158 -16.08 13.70 -17.23
N GLY A 159 -16.59 12.74 -17.98
CA GLY A 159 -16.80 12.91 -19.42
C GLY A 159 -16.98 11.60 -20.15
N THR A 160 -16.95 11.68 -21.49
CA THR A 160 -16.88 10.50 -22.35
C THR A 160 -15.53 10.54 -23.05
N PHE A 161 -14.71 9.51 -22.83
CA PHE A 161 -13.35 9.45 -23.36
C PHE A 161 -13.14 8.14 -24.10
N ARG A 162 -12.20 8.15 -25.05
CA ARG A 162 -11.81 6.96 -25.80
C ARG A 162 -10.79 6.17 -24.99
N SER A 163 -11.15 4.95 -24.61
CA SER A 163 -10.33 4.10 -23.72
C SER A 163 -10.09 2.73 -24.30
N TYR A 164 -8.98 2.11 -23.94
CA TYR A 164 -8.64 0.74 -24.30
C TYR A 164 -9.27 -0.20 -23.27
N VAL A 165 -10.16 -1.09 -23.72
CA VAL A 165 -11.03 -1.87 -22.83
C VAL A 165 -10.99 -3.34 -23.21
N LEU A 166 -10.90 -4.22 -22.21
CA LEU A 166 -10.90 -5.68 -22.38
C LEU A 166 -12.31 -6.28 -22.26
N GLU A 167 -12.97 -6.47 -23.41
CA GLU A 167 -14.13 -7.38 -23.51
C GLU A 167 -13.63 -8.80 -23.83
N ASP A 168 -13.81 -9.28 -25.06
CA ASP A 168 -13.18 -10.53 -25.54
C ASP A 168 -11.75 -10.32 -26.03
N ILE A 169 -11.50 -9.15 -26.62
CA ILE A 169 -10.19 -8.65 -27.03
C ILE A 169 -10.11 -7.16 -26.71
N TYR A 170 -8.90 -6.65 -26.48
CA TYR A 170 -8.71 -5.23 -26.21
C TYR A 170 -9.09 -4.37 -27.42
N ARG A 171 -10.00 -3.41 -27.21
CA ARG A 171 -10.45 -2.47 -28.25
C ARG A 171 -10.63 -1.06 -27.68
N TYR A 172 -10.44 -0.08 -28.54
CA TYR A 172 -10.79 1.30 -28.20
C TYR A 172 -12.30 1.53 -28.28
N GLN A 173 -12.90 2.03 -27.21
CA GLN A 173 -14.33 2.35 -27.14
C GLN A 173 -14.56 3.70 -26.46
N GLU A 174 -15.71 4.33 -26.72
CA GLU A 174 -16.14 5.50 -25.94
C GLU A 174 -16.72 5.04 -24.61
N VAL A 175 -16.11 5.50 -23.53
CA VAL A 175 -16.44 5.08 -22.18
C VAL A 175 -16.80 6.31 -21.37
N LYS A 176 -17.87 6.20 -20.58
CA LYS A 176 -18.27 7.25 -19.64
C LYS A 176 -17.42 7.16 -18.38
N TYR A 177 -16.69 8.22 -18.11
CA TYR A 177 -15.87 8.37 -16.92
C TYR A 177 -16.59 9.18 -15.85
N VAL A 178 -16.39 8.72 -14.62
CA VAL A 178 -16.62 9.49 -13.40
C VAL A 178 -15.26 9.76 -12.76
N ASP A 179 -15.02 11.00 -12.34
CA ASP A 179 -13.76 11.31 -11.65
C ASP A 179 -13.67 10.55 -10.31
N LEU A 180 -12.45 10.19 -9.90
CA LEU A 180 -12.18 9.39 -8.71
C LEU A 180 -12.87 9.95 -7.46
N THR A 181 -12.85 11.27 -7.28
CA THR A 181 -13.43 11.87 -6.07
C THR A 181 -14.96 11.83 -6.08
N THR A 182 -15.58 12.06 -7.24
CA THR A 182 -17.03 11.88 -7.42
C THR A 182 -17.45 10.43 -7.20
N PHE A 183 -16.67 9.46 -7.70
CA PHE A 183 -16.94 8.05 -7.46
C PHE A 183 -16.93 7.72 -5.96
N LEU A 184 -15.87 8.10 -5.26
CA LEU A 184 -15.72 7.84 -3.83
C LEU A 184 -16.79 8.57 -2.99
N ARG A 185 -17.15 9.81 -3.34
CA ARG A 185 -18.15 10.59 -2.59
C ARG A 185 -19.58 10.12 -2.82
N ASN A 186 -19.96 9.87 -4.06
CA ASN A 186 -21.37 9.69 -4.41
C ASN A 186 -21.78 8.22 -4.46
N TYR A 187 -20.84 7.32 -4.79
CA TYR A 187 -21.12 5.89 -4.95
C TYR A 187 -20.62 5.09 -3.75
N VAL A 188 -19.37 5.28 -3.35
CA VAL A 188 -18.80 4.59 -2.18
C VAL A 188 -19.34 5.20 -0.88
N GLN A 189 -19.43 6.52 -0.81
CA GLN A 189 -19.94 7.27 0.35
C GLN A 189 -19.17 6.97 1.65
N ARG A 190 -17.83 6.96 1.53
CA ARG A 190 -16.89 6.76 2.64
C ARG A 190 -15.78 7.80 2.55
N SER A 191 -15.44 8.43 3.67
CA SER A 191 -14.36 9.41 3.74
C SER A 191 -12.99 8.77 4.02
N VAL A 192 -12.97 7.52 4.46
CA VAL A 192 -11.75 6.73 4.68
C VAL A 192 -11.85 5.47 3.83
N ILE A 193 -10.87 5.29 2.96
CA ILE A 193 -10.69 4.12 2.10
C ILE A 193 -9.45 3.41 2.60
N ASP A 194 -9.65 2.23 3.17
CA ASP A 194 -8.60 1.44 3.79
C ASP A 194 -7.65 0.84 2.75
N GLN A 195 -8.20 0.44 1.60
CA GLN A 195 -7.44 -0.03 0.44
C GLN A 195 -8.06 0.49 -0.85
N LEU A 196 -7.24 1.12 -1.68
CA LEU A 196 -7.56 1.42 -3.07
C LEU A 196 -6.73 0.54 -3.99
N MET A 197 -7.34 -0.08 -4.99
CA MET A 197 -6.67 -0.86 -6.04
C MET A 197 -6.99 -0.22 -7.38
N ILE A 198 -5.97 0.05 -8.18
CA ILE A 198 -6.10 0.81 -9.43
C ILE A 198 -5.41 0.06 -10.55
N ASP A 199 -6.19 -0.32 -11.55
CA ASP A 199 -5.72 -0.82 -12.83
C ASP A 199 -6.65 -0.28 -13.95
N ILE A 200 -6.43 0.97 -14.36
CA ILE A 200 -7.40 1.73 -15.18
C ILE A 200 -6.86 2.09 -16.57
N GLU A 201 -6.02 1.22 -17.14
CA GLU A 201 -5.62 1.23 -18.56
C GLU A 201 -5.13 2.60 -19.06
N HIS A 202 -4.00 3.07 -18.51
CA HIS A 202 -3.36 4.38 -18.72
C HIS A 202 -4.05 5.59 -18.08
N ALA A 203 -5.30 5.49 -17.60
CA ALA A 203 -5.96 6.62 -16.94
C ALA A 203 -5.31 6.95 -15.57
N GLU A 204 -4.47 6.07 -15.03
CA GLU A 204 -3.81 6.25 -13.75
C GLU A 204 -2.87 7.45 -13.71
N TYR A 205 -2.21 7.78 -14.84
CA TYR A 205 -1.29 8.91 -14.91
C TYR A 205 -1.96 10.22 -14.50
N ALA A 206 -3.16 10.48 -15.02
CA ALA A 206 -3.92 11.68 -14.71
C ALA A 206 -4.45 11.69 -13.26
N VAL A 207 -4.60 10.51 -12.65
CA VAL A 207 -5.04 10.36 -11.25
C VAL A 207 -3.88 10.48 -10.26
N LEU A 208 -2.63 10.20 -10.64
CA LEU A 208 -1.46 10.29 -9.73
C LEU A 208 -1.43 11.57 -8.87
N PRO A 209 -1.63 12.79 -9.42
CA PRO A 209 -1.60 14.02 -8.62
C PRO A 209 -2.67 14.09 -7.52
N PHE A 210 -3.73 13.28 -7.58
CA PHE A 210 -4.80 13.28 -6.59
C PHE A 210 -4.32 12.80 -5.22
N PHE A 211 -3.26 11.98 -5.19
CA PHE A 211 -2.72 11.35 -3.98
C PHE A 211 -1.71 12.22 -3.22
N LEU A 212 -1.34 13.39 -3.77
CA LEU A 212 -0.45 14.34 -3.11
C LEU A 212 -1.16 15.04 -1.93
N VAL A 213 -0.39 15.62 -1.00
CA VAL A 213 -0.90 16.27 0.22
C VAL A 213 -1.87 17.41 -0.09
N ASN A 214 -1.66 18.11 -1.20
CA ASN A 214 -2.57 19.15 -1.72
C ASN A 214 -3.31 18.70 -3.00
N GLY A 215 -3.48 17.39 -3.17
CA GLY A 215 -4.21 16.79 -4.28
C GLY A 215 -5.73 16.82 -4.09
N GLN A 216 -6.46 16.39 -5.11
CA GLN A 216 -7.92 16.43 -5.12
C GLN A 216 -8.56 15.63 -3.99
N LEU A 217 -7.99 14.47 -3.60
CA LEU A 217 -8.51 13.68 -2.48
C LEU A 217 -8.41 14.44 -1.15
N ALA A 218 -7.31 15.17 -0.93
CA ALA A 218 -7.13 16.00 0.26
C ALA A 218 -8.13 17.16 0.31
N HIS A 219 -8.35 17.84 -0.82
CA HIS A 219 -9.38 18.89 -0.93
C HIS A 219 -10.79 18.38 -0.63
N GLU A 220 -11.09 17.16 -1.06
CA GLU A 220 -12.36 16.48 -0.86
C GLU A 220 -12.47 15.76 0.49
N LYS A 221 -11.44 15.85 1.34
CA LYS A 221 -11.36 15.22 2.67
C LYS A 221 -11.54 13.71 2.62
N ILE A 222 -11.04 13.08 1.56
CA ILE A 222 -11.00 11.65 1.38
C ILE A 222 -9.60 11.16 1.76
N VAL A 223 -9.55 10.19 2.66
CA VAL A 223 -8.32 9.57 3.12
C VAL A 223 -8.18 8.19 2.48
N ILE A 224 -7.06 7.96 1.79
CA ILE A 224 -6.68 6.63 1.32
C ILE A 224 -5.53 6.14 2.20
N CYS A 225 -5.69 4.97 2.83
CA CYS A 225 -4.66 4.44 3.73
C CYS A 225 -3.62 3.58 3.06
N GLN A 226 -4.03 2.79 2.07
CA GLN A 226 -3.14 1.88 1.35
C GLN A 226 -3.56 1.83 -0.11
N MET A 227 -2.58 1.67 -1.00
CA MET A 227 -2.83 1.66 -2.43
C MET A 227 -2.01 0.58 -3.12
N ASN A 228 -2.69 -0.27 -3.91
CA ASN A 228 -2.06 -1.04 -4.98
C ASN A 228 -2.40 -0.33 -6.29
N ILE A 229 -1.41 -0.09 -7.13
CA ILE A 229 -1.61 0.60 -8.41
C ILE A 229 -0.75 -0.05 -9.48
N GLU A 230 -1.37 -0.41 -10.60
CA GLU A 230 -0.70 -0.74 -11.86
C GLU A 230 -0.54 0.54 -12.69
N VAL A 231 0.71 0.94 -12.89
CA VAL A 231 1.10 2.04 -13.77
C VAL A 231 1.59 1.45 -15.08
N HIS A 232 0.78 1.61 -16.11
CA HIS A 232 1.02 1.05 -17.43
C HIS A 232 2.30 1.60 -18.03
N ARG A 233 2.85 0.89 -19.00
CA ARG A 233 4.13 1.22 -19.61
C ARG A 233 4.07 2.64 -20.22
N PRO A 234 4.95 3.56 -19.84
CA PRO A 234 4.85 4.96 -20.22
C PRO A 234 5.31 5.19 -21.66
N ASN A 235 4.75 6.23 -22.26
CA ASN A 235 5.45 7.02 -23.28
C ASN A 235 6.34 8.10 -22.64
N ALA A 236 7.07 8.89 -23.43
CA ALA A 236 8.00 9.88 -22.89
C ALA A 236 7.37 10.95 -21.97
N GLU A 237 6.13 11.36 -22.25
CA GLU A 237 5.40 12.35 -21.42
C GLU A 237 4.94 11.72 -20.10
N GLN A 238 4.34 10.54 -20.18
CA GLN A 238 3.91 9.74 -19.03
C GLN A 238 5.08 9.37 -18.11
N LEU A 239 6.23 9.05 -18.69
CA LEU A 239 7.46 8.76 -17.94
C LEU A 239 7.88 9.96 -17.10
N LYS A 240 7.87 11.15 -17.70
CA LYS A 240 8.16 12.40 -16.99
C LYS A 240 7.10 12.66 -15.91
N GLN A 241 5.82 12.49 -16.23
CA GLN A 241 4.72 12.68 -15.29
C GLN A 241 4.85 11.79 -14.05
N PHE A 242 5.21 10.51 -14.24
CA PHE A 242 5.45 9.59 -13.14
C PHE A 242 6.61 10.03 -12.26
N PHE A 243 7.75 10.44 -12.84
CA PHE A 243 8.91 10.86 -12.04
C PHE A 243 8.72 12.22 -11.37
N ASP A 244 7.95 13.13 -11.98
CA ASP A 244 7.52 14.38 -11.33
C ASP A 244 6.61 14.09 -10.13
N PHE A 245 5.68 13.13 -10.26
CA PHE A 245 4.84 12.67 -9.16
C PHE A 245 5.67 12.00 -8.06
N TYR A 246 6.57 11.08 -8.43
CA TYR A 246 7.47 10.40 -7.50
C TYR A 246 8.29 11.39 -6.67
N GLN A 247 8.87 12.42 -7.31
CA GLN A 247 9.66 13.43 -6.61
C GLN A 247 8.81 14.14 -5.55
N LYS A 248 7.59 14.57 -5.91
CA LYS A 248 6.66 15.20 -4.96
C LYS A 248 6.27 14.24 -3.83
N LEU A 249 6.00 12.97 -4.16
CA LEU A 249 5.64 11.95 -3.18
C LEU A 249 6.76 11.73 -2.16
N MET A 250 8.03 11.75 -2.59
CA MET A 250 9.19 11.71 -1.70
C MET A 250 9.32 12.98 -0.85
N ASP A 251 9.09 14.17 -1.43
CA ASP A 251 9.24 15.44 -0.73
C ASP A 251 8.16 15.65 0.36
N GLU A 252 6.94 15.20 0.09
CA GLU A 252 5.78 15.36 0.97
C GLU A 252 5.78 14.38 2.15
N LYS A 253 6.54 13.28 2.07
CA LYS A 253 6.69 12.27 3.14
C LYS A 253 5.35 11.69 3.63
N GLN A 254 4.30 11.76 2.82
CA GLN A 254 2.99 11.22 3.19
C GLN A 254 2.91 9.71 2.96
N TRP A 255 3.56 9.24 1.90
CA TRP A 255 3.48 7.87 1.40
C TRP A 255 4.81 7.16 1.53
N THR A 256 4.76 5.85 1.77
CA THR A 256 5.94 4.97 1.69
C THR A 256 5.68 3.87 0.69
N LEU A 257 6.61 3.70 -0.25
CA LEU A 257 6.63 2.59 -1.20
C LEU A 257 7.08 1.32 -0.45
N MET A 258 6.23 0.30 -0.45
CA MET A 258 6.38 -0.92 0.35
C MET A 258 6.79 -2.13 -0.49
N SER A 259 6.35 -2.20 -1.73
CA SER A 259 6.81 -3.19 -2.71
C SER A 259 6.56 -2.68 -4.12
N ALA A 260 7.30 -3.27 -5.05
CA ALA A 260 7.11 -3.01 -6.47
C ALA A 260 7.45 -4.24 -7.32
N SER A 261 6.76 -4.42 -8.43
CA SER A 261 7.13 -5.39 -9.46
C SER A 261 6.98 -4.78 -10.85
N SER A 262 7.61 -5.41 -11.85
CA SER A 262 7.42 -5.03 -13.26
C SER A 262 7.09 -6.25 -14.10
N ILE A 263 6.01 -6.16 -14.86
CA ILE A 263 5.58 -7.16 -15.83
C ILE A 263 5.32 -6.45 -17.15
N ILE A 264 6.00 -6.88 -18.22
CA ILE A 264 5.87 -6.32 -19.58
C ILE A 264 6.11 -4.78 -19.63
N GLY A 265 6.79 -4.24 -18.62
CA GLY A 265 7.09 -2.82 -18.49
C GLY A 265 6.04 -1.99 -17.75
N HIS A 266 4.97 -2.61 -17.25
CA HIS A 266 4.03 -2.00 -16.29
C HIS A 266 4.63 -2.08 -14.88
N LEU A 267 4.46 -1.04 -14.08
CA LEU A 267 4.89 -1.02 -12.68
C LEU A 267 3.68 -1.30 -11.79
N ARG A 268 3.77 -2.34 -10.97
CA ARG A 268 2.79 -2.60 -9.90
C ARG A 268 3.40 -2.17 -8.59
N LEU A 269 2.77 -1.22 -7.91
CA LEU A 269 3.28 -0.60 -6.70
C LEU A 269 2.31 -0.83 -5.55
N PHE A 270 2.84 -1.17 -4.38
CA PHE A 270 2.12 -1.11 -3.12
C PHE A 270 2.69 0.00 -2.24
N MET A 271 1.82 0.87 -1.72
CA MET A 271 2.23 1.98 -0.86
C MET A 271 1.24 2.24 0.26
N ILE A 272 1.74 2.82 1.35
CA ILE A 272 0.97 3.12 2.56
C ILE A 272 1.07 4.59 2.93
N ASN A 273 -0.06 5.18 3.34
CA ASN A 273 -0.17 6.56 3.77
C ASN A 273 0.16 6.67 5.26
N HIS A 274 1.45 6.75 5.58
CA HIS A 274 1.91 6.87 6.96
C HIS A 274 1.78 8.29 7.50
N GLY A 275 1.71 9.29 6.62
CA GLY A 275 1.54 10.70 6.99
C GLY A 275 0.11 11.05 7.42
N ASN A 276 -0.90 10.22 7.14
CA ASN A 276 -2.25 10.45 7.64
C ASN A 276 -2.47 9.83 9.03
N GLU A 277 -3.03 10.61 9.95
CA GLU A 277 -3.24 10.18 11.34
C GLU A 277 -4.16 8.95 11.47
N GLU A 278 -5.23 8.90 10.67
CA GLU A 278 -6.21 7.82 10.72
C GLU A 278 -5.59 6.51 10.22
N CYS A 279 -4.85 6.58 9.12
CA CYS A 279 -4.13 5.42 8.56
C CYS A 279 -3.04 4.93 9.50
N HIS A 280 -2.31 5.87 10.12
CA HIS A 280 -1.32 5.55 11.13
C HIS A 280 -1.93 4.84 12.34
N LYS A 281 -3.10 5.28 12.82
CA LYS A 281 -3.81 4.62 13.93
C LYS A 281 -4.30 3.21 13.56
N ARG A 282 -4.81 3.03 12.34
CA ARG A 282 -5.39 1.76 11.86
C ARG A 282 -4.32 0.68 11.61
N TYR A 283 -3.22 1.04 10.94
CA TYR A 283 -2.32 0.06 10.33
C TYR A 283 -0.88 0.07 10.87
N ILE A 284 -0.41 1.17 11.43
CA ILE A 284 1.00 1.35 11.80
C ILE A 284 1.17 1.23 13.32
N GLY A 285 0.45 2.08 14.07
CA GLY A 285 0.45 2.08 15.53
C GLY A 285 1.45 3.05 16.17
N SER A 286 1.24 3.33 17.46
CA SER A 286 1.97 4.35 18.23
C SER A 286 3.43 4.02 18.56
N ILE A 287 3.91 2.83 18.17
CA ILE A 287 5.32 2.43 18.37
C ILE A 287 6.21 3.12 17.33
N TYR A 288 5.64 3.47 16.17
CA TYR A 288 6.36 4.09 15.08
C TYR A 288 6.08 5.59 15.04
N GLU A 289 7.11 6.36 14.72
CA GLU A 289 7.03 7.81 14.57
C GLU A 289 6.67 8.16 13.12
N ARG A 290 5.84 9.19 12.96
CA ARG A 290 5.58 9.80 11.65
C ARG A 290 6.81 10.59 11.20
N ASP A 291 7.12 10.61 9.90
CA ASP A 291 8.26 11.36 9.32
C ASP A 291 8.06 12.90 9.32
N ASP A 292 6.97 13.40 9.91
CA ASP A 292 6.62 14.82 10.01
C ASP A 292 6.90 15.45 11.38
N LEU A 293 7.35 14.67 12.37
CA LEU A 293 7.61 15.17 13.74
C LEU A 293 8.85 16.07 13.85
N ASP A 294 9.60 16.30 12.78
CA ASP A 294 10.81 17.13 12.76
C ASP A 294 10.57 18.56 12.21
N THR A 295 9.33 19.06 12.24
CA THR A 295 8.99 20.45 11.83
C THR A 295 8.57 21.35 13.00
N ARG A 296 8.95 20.98 14.22
CA ARG A 296 8.87 21.87 15.37
C ARG A 296 10.27 22.23 15.84
N ASP A 297 10.85 23.24 15.19
CA ASP A 297 11.39 24.47 15.80
C ASP A 297 11.52 25.57 14.74
#